data_AF-A0A958QU34-F1
#
_entry.id   AF-A0A958QU34-F1
#
_cell.length_a   1.000
_cell.length_b   1.000
_cell.length_c   1.000
_cell.angle_alpha   90.00
_cell.angle_beta   90.00
_cell.angle_gamma   90.00
#
_symmetry.space_group_name_H-M   'P 1'
#
loop_
_entity.id
_entity.type
_entity.pdbx_description
1 polymer ?
#
loop_
_entity_poly.entity_id
_entity_poly.type
_entity_poly.pdbx_seq_one_letter_code
_entity_poly.pdbx_strand_id
1 'polypeptide(L)'
;MSQAENYVPQKGAQILFRTGALGPGAKLWITPGGESSEWNRKLDWQLNFQISRAQDHQAKKLDQEFLKKLQEYEISLINNPANPSELLMISCENRLPTKMLVIIPFKEDVNSWLAEAHKVWSHLLKPSLRIFLPKDFPLNEFSRIWPDRSSVSDITLVPSQKSNQG
;
A
#
# COMPACT_ATOMS: atom_id res chain seq x y z
N MET A 1 35.09 33.55 14.05
CA MET A 1 35.12 32.07 13.99
C MET A 1 33.78 31.59 13.47
N SER A 2 33.67 31.40 12.15
CA SER A 2 32.44 30.94 11.50
C SER A 2 32.47 29.41 11.47
N GLN A 3 31.54 28.75 12.16
CA GLN A 3 31.40 27.31 12.09
C GLN A 3 30.76 26.97 10.75
N ALA A 4 31.55 26.37 9.85
CA ALA A 4 31.02 25.74 8.65
C ALA A 4 30.21 24.52 9.07
N GLU A 5 28.88 24.63 9.03
CA GLU A 5 27.99 23.48 9.14
C GLU A 5 28.30 22.53 7.99
N ASN A 6 28.83 21.36 8.33
CA ASN A 6 29.04 20.27 7.38
C ASN A 6 27.68 19.79 6.86
N TYR A 7 27.27 20.31 5.71
CA TYR A 7 26.12 19.82 4.98
C TYR A 7 26.38 18.37 4.53
N VAL A 8 25.80 17.42 5.25
CA VAL A 8 25.75 16.02 4.81
C VAL A 8 24.59 15.92 3.82
N PRO A 9 24.83 15.65 2.52
CA PRO A 9 23.74 15.50 1.56
C PRO A 9 22.85 14.34 2.00
N GLN A 10 21.59 14.63 2.35
CA GLN A 10 20.63 13.60 2.69
C GLN A 10 20.40 12.73 1.45
N LYS A 11 20.71 11.45 1.55
CA LYS A 11 20.39 10.47 0.50
C LYS A 11 18.86 10.41 0.37
N GLY A 12 18.35 10.88 -0.76
CA GLY A 12 16.93 10.79 -1.08
C GLY A 12 16.48 9.35 -1.34
N ALA A 13 15.17 9.16 -1.43
CA ALA A 13 14.57 7.87 -1.80
C ALA A 13 15.03 7.43 -3.19
N GLN A 14 15.17 6.11 -3.38
CA GLN A 14 15.44 5.54 -4.68
C GLN A 14 14.18 5.64 -5.55
N ILE A 15 14.30 6.08 -6.81
CA ILE A 15 13.16 6.17 -7.73
C ILE A 15 13.29 5.09 -8.81
N LEU A 16 12.24 4.29 -8.99
CA LEU A 16 12.15 3.27 -10.05
C LEU A 16 11.08 3.63 -11.07
N PHE A 17 11.43 3.54 -12.34
CA PHE A 17 10.51 3.75 -13.46
C PHE A 17 10.22 2.45 -14.19
N ARG A 18 9.03 2.38 -14.81
CA ARG A 18 8.53 1.37 -15.78
C ARG A 18 9.13 -0.03 -15.66
N THR A 19 10.28 -0.26 -16.28
CA THR A 19 10.92 -1.57 -16.46
C THR A 19 11.42 -2.20 -15.16
N GLY A 20 11.69 -1.39 -14.12
CA GLY A 20 12.17 -1.89 -12.83
C GLY A 20 11.13 -1.89 -11.71
N ALA A 21 9.96 -1.29 -11.92
CA ALA A 21 8.98 -1.01 -10.87
C ALA A 21 8.46 -2.28 -10.15
N LEU A 22 8.36 -3.39 -10.89
CA LEU A 22 7.92 -4.69 -10.37
C LEU A 22 9.09 -5.66 -10.12
N GLY A 23 10.34 -5.17 -10.17
CA GLY A 23 11.52 -5.99 -9.90
C GLY A 23 11.68 -6.34 -8.42
N PRO A 24 12.65 -7.19 -8.05
CA PRO A 24 12.96 -7.46 -6.65
C PRO A 24 13.46 -6.20 -5.91
N GLY A 25 13.61 -6.30 -4.58
CA GLY A 25 14.26 -5.26 -3.76
C GLY A 25 13.42 -4.69 -2.62
N ALA A 26 12.15 -5.09 -2.49
CA ALA A 26 11.32 -4.72 -1.35
C ALA A 26 10.42 -5.88 -0.92
N LYS A 27 10.33 -6.08 0.40
CA LYS A 27 9.49 -7.09 1.06
C LYS A 27 8.03 -6.66 1.17
N LEU A 28 7.77 -5.35 1.26
CA LEU A 28 6.43 -4.74 1.35
C LEU A 28 6.25 -3.75 0.22
N TRP A 29 5.17 -3.91 -0.53
CA TRP A 29 4.70 -2.94 -1.52
C TRP A 29 3.43 -2.28 -1.01
N ILE A 30 3.32 -0.95 -1.15
CA ILE A 30 2.11 -0.19 -0.84
C ILE A 30 1.64 0.55 -2.09
N THR A 31 0.34 0.50 -2.39
CA THR A 31 -0.27 1.19 -3.54
C THR A 31 -1.63 1.79 -3.16
N PRO A 32 -2.05 2.93 -3.76
CA PRO A 32 -3.38 3.47 -3.51
C PRO A 32 -4.42 2.61 -4.22
N GLY A 33 -5.60 2.42 -3.61
CA GLY A 33 -6.70 1.67 -4.21
C GLY A 33 -7.38 2.38 -5.38
N GLY A 34 -8.20 1.62 -6.12
CA GLY A 34 -9.06 2.14 -7.19
C GLY A 34 -8.29 2.68 -8.40
N GLU A 35 -8.86 3.70 -9.04
CA GLU A 35 -8.29 4.33 -10.24
C GLU A 35 -7.15 5.32 -9.93
N SER A 36 -6.88 5.55 -8.65
CA SER A 36 -5.83 6.45 -8.15
C SER A 36 -4.42 5.92 -8.39
N SER A 37 -4.27 4.64 -8.77
CA SER A 37 -3.01 4.06 -9.25
C SER A 37 -3.18 3.38 -10.61
N GLU A 38 -2.36 3.77 -11.58
CA GLU A 38 -2.25 3.02 -12.83
C GLU A 38 -1.59 1.64 -12.64
N TRP A 39 -0.88 1.47 -11.53
CA TRP A 39 -0.20 0.22 -11.20
C TRP A 39 -1.17 -0.88 -10.76
N ASN A 40 -2.35 -0.52 -10.24
CA ASN A 40 -3.32 -1.50 -9.75
C ASN A 40 -3.69 -2.52 -10.80
N ARG A 41 -4.01 -2.10 -12.03
CA ARG A 41 -4.36 -3.04 -13.12
C ARG A 41 -3.22 -4.01 -13.42
N LYS A 42 -1.97 -3.54 -13.39
CA LYS A 42 -0.79 -4.38 -13.66
C LYS A 42 -0.52 -5.34 -12.50
N LEU A 43 -0.57 -4.84 -11.26
CA LEU A 43 -0.41 -5.65 -10.06
C LEU A 43 -1.49 -6.71 -9.97
N ASP A 44 -2.74 -6.35 -10.27
CA ASP A 44 -3.86 -7.27 -10.22
C ASP A 44 -3.74 -8.39 -11.24
N TRP A 45 -3.33 -8.05 -12.48
CA TRP A 45 -3.03 -9.05 -13.50
C TRP A 45 -1.97 -10.06 -13.03
N GLN A 46 -0.87 -9.57 -12.44
CA GLN A 46 0.20 -10.45 -11.90
C GLN A 46 -0.28 -11.30 -10.72
N LEU A 47 -1.23 -10.79 -9.94
CA LEU A 47 -1.86 -11.48 -8.83
C LEU A 47 -3.09 -12.30 -9.24
N ASN A 48 -3.28 -12.57 -10.54
CA ASN A 48 -4.43 -13.32 -11.05
C ASN A 48 -5.78 -12.76 -10.55
N PHE A 49 -5.97 -11.45 -10.69
CA PHE A 49 -7.20 -10.74 -10.36
C PHE A 49 -7.62 -10.86 -8.88
N GLN A 50 -6.67 -11.01 -7.97
CA GLN A 50 -6.98 -11.11 -6.53
C GLN A 50 -7.44 -9.78 -5.95
N ILE A 51 -6.94 -8.63 -6.45
CA ILE A 51 -7.30 -7.30 -5.97
C ILE A 51 -8.78 -7.04 -6.26
N SER A 52 -9.20 -7.15 -7.54
CA SER A 52 -10.60 -6.90 -7.90
C SER A 52 -11.56 -7.85 -7.18
N ARG A 53 -11.23 -9.16 -7.11
CA ARG A 53 -12.07 -10.14 -6.40
C ARG A 53 -12.21 -9.84 -4.90
N ALA A 54 -11.17 -9.31 -4.28
CA ALA A 54 -11.21 -8.95 -2.86
C ALA A 54 -11.99 -7.64 -2.63
N GLN A 55 -11.87 -6.66 -3.53
CA GLN A 55 -12.61 -5.40 -3.45
C GLN A 55 -14.13 -5.60 -3.63
N ASP A 56 -14.53 -6.50 -4.52
CA ASP A 56 -15.94 -6.83 -4.75
C ASP A 56 -16.50 -7.82 -3.70
N HIS A 57 -15.67 -8.28 -2.76
CA HIS A 57 -16.09 -9.26 -1.77
C HIS A 57 -17.05 -8.63 -0.77
N GLN A 58 -18.35 -8.90 -0.95
CA GLN A 58 -19.34 -8.63 0.07
C GLN A 58 -19.35 -9.76 1.09
N ALA A 59 -19.16 -9.42 2.36
CA ALA A 59 -19.31 -10.38 3.44
C ALA A 59 -20.69 -11.04 3.33
N LYS A 60 -20.71 -12.37 3.16
CA LYS A 60 -21.96 -13.11 3.09
C LYS A 60 -22.71 -12.91 4.41
N LYS A 61 -23.97 -12.49 4.32
CA LYS A 61 -24.86 -12.50 5.48
C LYS A 61 -25.02 -13.96 5.92
N LEU A 62 -24.74 -14.23 7.20
CA LEU A 62 -24.99 -15.55 7.78
C LEU A 62 -26.48 -15.84 7.75
N ASP A 63 -26.82 -17.08 7.42
CA ASP A 63 -28.20 -17.54 7.39
C ASP A 63 -28.83 -17.49 8.80
N GLN A 64 -30.12 -17.13 8.87
CA GLN A 64 -30.82 -16.97 10.15
C GLN A 64 -30.96 -18.29 10.92
N GLU A 65 -31.13 -19.43 10.22
CA GLU A 65 -31.21 -20.74 10.86
C GLU A 65 -29.86 -21.11 11.47
N PHE A 66 -28.77 -20.82 10.77
CA PHE A 66 -27.42 -21.02 11.29
C PHE A 66 -27.15 -20.19 12.55
N LEU A 67 -27.56 -18.91 12.56
CA LEU A 67 -27.44 -18.05 13.73
C LEU A 67 -28.24 -18.59 14.93
N LYS A 68 -29.44 -19.14 14.70
CA LYS A 68 -30.23 -19.79 15.76
C LYS A 68 -29.51 -21.00 16.36
N LYS A 69 -28.95 -21.89 15.52
CA LYS A 69 -28.19 -23.05 16.01
C LYS A 69 -26.99 -22.62 16.84
N LEU A 70 -26.24 -21.59 16.42
CA LEU A 70 -25.12 -21.08 17.21
C LEU A 70 -25.54 -20.58 18.59
N GLN A 71 -26.69 -19.89 18.66
CA GLN A 71 -27.26 -19.44 19.92
C GLN A 71 -27.68 -20.62 20.81
N GLU A 72 -28.26 -21.68 20.25
CA GLU A 72 -28.62 -22.91 20.97
C GLU A 72 -27.41 -23.61 21.59
N TYR A 73 -26.24 -23.57 20.93
CA TYR A 73 -24.99 -24.14 21.44
C TYR A 73 -24.14 -23.16 22.27
N GLU A 74 -24.65 -21.96 22.57
CA GLU A 74 -23.92 -20.90 23.30
C GLU A 74 -22.58 -20.51 22.64
N ILE A 75 -22.45 -20.72 21.33
CA ILE A 75 -21.24 -20.38 20.57
C ILE A 75 -21.29 -18.90 20.20
N SER A 76 -20.40 -18.10 20.78
CA SER A 76 -20.21 -16.71 20.39
C SER A 76 -19.32 -16.62 19.14
N LEU A 77 -19.88 -16.10 18.05
CA LEU A 77 -19.09 -15.69 16.90
C LEU A 77 -18.54 -14.29 17.14
N ILE A 78 -17.22 -14.14 17.05
CA ILE A 78 -16.61 -12.82 16.84
C ILE A 78 -16.85 -12.49 15.37
N ASN A 79 -18.03 -11.95 15.07
CA ASN A 79 -18.31 -11.44 13.74
C ASN A 79 -17.62 -10.08 13.62
N ASN A 80 -16.48 -10.08 12.94
CA ASN A 80 -15.80 -8.85 12.54
C ASN A 80 -16.06 -8.67 11.04
N PRO A 81 -17.24 -8.15 10.64
CA PRO A 81 -17.53 -7.95 9.24
C PRO A 81 -16.45 -7.05 8.67
N ALA A 82 -15.77 -7.51 7.62
CA ALA A 82 -14.76 -6.72 6.93
C ALA A 82 -15.37 -5.36 6.58
N ASN A 83 -14.82 -4.28 7.10
CA ASN A 83 -15.32 -2.96 6.77
C ASN A 83 -14.77 -2.65 5.37
N PRO A 84 -15.62 -2.36 4.37
CA PRO A 84 -15.17 -2.07 3.00
C PRO A 84 -14.26 -0.82 2.91
N SER A 85 -14.15 -0.04 3.98
CA SER A 85 -13.22 1.07 4.14
C SER A 85 -11.81 0.65 4.60
N GLU A 86 -11.58 -0.64 4.84
CA GLU A 86 -10.32 -1.17 5.37
C GLU A 86 -9.27 -1.36 4.28
N LEU A 87 -8.01 -1.33 4.73
CA LEU A 87 -6.85 -1.70 3.93
C LEU A 87 -6.96 -3.17 3.48
N LEU A 88 -6.53 -3.45 2.25
CA LEU A 88 -6.43 -4.81 1.74
C LEU A 88 -4.97 -5.24 1.73
N MET A 89 -4.67 -6.37 2.35
CA MET A 89 -3.33 -6.96 2.36
C MET A 89 -3.34 -8.31 1.65
N ILE A 90 -2.47 -8.48 0.66
CA ILE A 90 -2.38 -9.67 -0.18
C ILE A 90 -0.98 -10.28 -0.04
N SER A 91 -0.92 -11.57 0.30
CA SER A 91 0.32 -12.34 0.21
C SER A 91 0.68 -12.55 -1.26
N CYS A 92 1.93 -12.21 -1.61
CA CYS A 92 2.39 -12.19 -3.00
C CYS A 92 3.30 -13.38 -3.35
N GLU A 93 3.41 -14.36 -2.45
CA GLU A 93 4.29 -15.52 -2.60
C GLU A 93 4.13 -16.18 -3.98
N ASN A 94 5.26 -16.40 -4.66
CA ASN A 94 5.36 -17.01 -5.99
C ASN A 94 4.71 -16.24 -7.16
N ARG A 95 4.19 -15.02 -6.95
CA ARG A 95 3.54 -14.22 -8.01
C ARG A 95 4.25 -12.90 -8.29
N LEU A 96 4.71 -12.22 -7.25
CA LEU A 96 5.49 -10.99 -7.36
C LEU A 96 6.78 -11.14 -6.54
N PRO A 97 7.87 -10.41 -6.87
CA PRO A 97 9.09 -10.44 -6.09
C PRO A 97 9.01 -9.55 -4.84
N THR A 98 7.89 -9.66 -4.11
CA THR A 98 7.60 -9.06 -2.81
C THR A 98 6.89 -10.09 -1.95
N LYS A 99 6.97 -9.98 -0.62
CA LYS A 99 6.21 -10.88 0.26
C LYS A 99 4.75 -10.48 0.32
N MET A 100 4.48 -9.18 0.27
CA MET A 100 3.16 -8.63 0.50
C MET A 100 2.91 -7.34 -0.29
N LEU A 101 1.66 -7.18 -0.70
CA LEU A 101 1.11 -5.98 -1.29
C LEU A 101 0.01 -5.46 -0.36
N VAL A 102 0.09 -4.19 0.03
CA VAL A 102 -0.97 -3.50 0.76
C VAL A 102 -1.58 -2.43 -0.13
N ILE A 103 -2.91 -2.43 -0.17
CA ILE A 103 -3.72 -1.47 -0.91
C ILE A 103 -4.46 -0.62 0.10
N ILE A 104 -4.16 0.67 0.09
CA ILE A 104 -4.76 1.64 1.00
C ILE A 104 -5.76 2.47 0.19
N PRO A 105 -7.05 2.52 0.59
CA PRO A 105 -8.03 3.39 -0.05
C PRO A 105 -7.53 4.83 -0.15
N PHE A 106 -7.62 5.42 -1.34
CA PHE A 106 -7.21 6.80 -1.58
C PHE A 106 -8.42 7.72 -1.60
N LYS A 107 -8.46 8.69 -0.67
CA LYS A 107 -9.57 9.65 -0.50
C LYS A 107 -9.13 11.08 -0.87
N GLU A 108 -8.40 11.23 -1.97
CA GLU A 108 -7.92 12.51 -2.53
C GLU A 108 -6.96 13.33 -1.65
N ASP A 109 -6.71 12.94 -0.40
CA ASP A 109 -5.67 13.52 0.44
C ASP A 109 -4.44 12.61 0.51
N VAL A 110 -3.35 13.06 -0.14
CA VAL A 110 -2.09 12.33 -0.16
C VAL A 110 -1.40 12.34 1.20
N ASN A 111 -1.57 13.39 2.02
CA ASN A 111 -0.95 13.44 3.34
C ASN A 111 -1.53 12.37 4.25
N SER A 112 -2.87 12.28 4.32
CA SER A 112 -3.55 11.21 5.04
C SER A 112 -3.19 9.83 4.50
N TRP A 113 -3.08 9.66 3.18
CA TRP A 113 -2.70 8.39 2.58
C TRP A 113 -1.26 7.98 2.94
N LEU A 114 -0.30 8.90 2.88
CA LEU A 114 1.09 8.63 3.27
C LEU A 114 1.22 8.37 4.78
N ALA A 115 0.43 9.06 5.61
CA ALA A 115 0.39 8.79 7.04
C ALA A 115 -0.10 7.36 7.33
N GLU A 116 -1.15 6.90 6.66
CA GLU A 116 -1.64 5.52 6.80
C GLU A 116 -0.63 4.50 6.23
N ALA A 117 0.02 4.81 5.10
CA ALA A 117 1.10 3.98 4.56
C ALA A 117 2.27 3.83 5.53
N HIS A 118 2.69 4.92 6.16
CA HIS A 118 3.73 4.93 7.19
C HIS A 118 3.31 4.11 8.41
N LYS A 119 2.05 4.24 8.87
CA LYS A 119 1.49 3.47 9.98
C LYS A 119 1.47 1.96 9.69
N VAL A 120 1.04 1.54 8.51
CA VAL A 120 1.11 0.12 8.09
C VAL A 120 2.55 -0.37 8.12
N TRP A 121 3.47 0.39 7.51
CA TRP A 121 4.88 0.02 7.45
C TRP A 121 5.53 -0.08 8.83
N SER A 122 5.24 0.86 9.75
CA SER A 122 5.78 0.84 11.10
C SER A 122 5.22 -0.31 11.94
N HIS A 123 3.93 -0.62 11.82
CA HIS A 123 3.32 -1.78 12.48
C HIS A 123 3.89 -3.12 12.00
N LEU A 124 4.38 -3.19 10.76
CA LEU A 124 5.02 -4.37 10.20
C LEU A 124 6.53 -4.45 10.51
N LEU A 125 7.02 -3.68 11.49
CA LEU A 125 8.43 -3.60 11.87
C LEU A 125 9.35 -3.08 10.76
N LYS A 126 8.85 -2.11 9.98
CA LYS A 126 9.62 -1.34 8.99
C LYS A 126 10.40 -2.21 7.98
N PRO A 127 9.75 -3.15 7.24
CA PRO A 127 10.43 -3.93 6.21
C PRO A 127 10.90 -3.02 5.06
N SER A 128 11.84 -3.48 4.23
CA SER A 128 12.20 -2.79 2.98
C SER A 128 10.94 -2.47 2.16
N LEU A 129 10.75 -1.21 1.80
CA LEU A 129 9.48 -0.67 1.35
C LEU A 129 9.56 -0.14 -0.09
N ARG A 130 8.55 -0.49 -0.89
CA ARG A 130 8.29 0.15 -2.18
C ARG A 130 6.90 0.78 -2.18
N ILE A 131 6.82 2.06 -2.52
CA ILE A 131 5.58 2.81 -2.58
C ILE A 131 5.27 3.15 -4.03
N PHE A 132 4.13 2.65 -4.51
CA PHE A 132 3.53 3.06 -5.77
C PHE A 132 2.69 4.31 -5.50
N LEU A 133 3.08 5.43 -6.08
CA LEU A 133 2.48 6.72 -5.76
C LEU A 133 1.13 6.90 -6.48
N PRO A 134 0.21 7.69 -5.89
CA PRO A 134 -1.00 8.13 -6.58
C PRO A 134 -0.69 8.85 -7.89
N LYS A 135 -1.70 8.92 -8.77
CA LYS A 135 -1.66 9.78 -9.96
C LYS A 135 -1.32 11.22 -9.57
N ASP A 136 -0.55 11.88 -10.43
CA ASP A 136 -0.16 13.29 -10.32
C ASP A 136 0.60 13.70 -9.05
N PHE A 137 1.03 12.75 -8.22
CA PHE A 137 1.80 13.06 -7.03
C PHE A 137 3.23 13.52 -7.35
N PRO A 138 3.64 14.72 -6.92
CA PRO A 138 4.98 15.25 -7.19
C PRO A 138 6.03 14.59 -6.29
N LEU A 139 7.05 13.96 -6.91
CA LEU A 139 8.09 13.18 -6.23
C LEU A 139 8.89 13.97 -5.18
N ASN A 140 9.11 15.27 -5.42
CA ASN A 140 9.84 16.15 -4.51
C ASN A 140 9.06 16.45 -3.21
N GLU A 141 7.76 16.23 -3.17
CA GLU A 141 6.96 16.41 -1.96
C GLU A 141 7.04 15.21 -1.02
N PHE A 142 7.39 14.02 -1.52
CA PHE A 142 7.45 12.80 -0.71
C PHE A 142 8.29 12.98 0.55
N SER A 143 9.56 13.41 0.41
CA SER A 143 10.49 13.55 1.53
C SER A 143 10.07 14.63 2.54
N ARG A 144 9.20 15.57 2.13
CA ARG A 144 8.66 16.61 3.01
C ARG A 144 7.54 16.06 3.89
N ILE A 145 6.70 15.21 3.32
CA ILE A 145 5.48 14.69 3.93
C ILE A 145 5.75 13.40 4.72
N TRP A 146 6.69 12.56 4.26
CA TRP A 146 6.97 11.27 4.89
C TRP A 146 7.38 11.44 6.37
N PRO A 147 6.67 10.81 7.33
CA PRO A 147 6.89 11.08 8.75
C PRO A 147 8.29 10.73 9.26
N ASP A 148 8.92 9.68 8.73
CA ASP A 148 10.23 9.21 9.18
C ASP A 148 11.32 9.54 8.16
N ARG A 149 11.87 10.75 8.25
CA ARG A 149 12.92 11.24 7.33
C ARG A 149 14.20 10.41 7.35
N SER A 150 14.49 9.73 8.45
CA SER A 150 15.71 8.91 8.59
C SER A 150 15.67 7.66 7.71
N SER A 151 14.46 7.17 7.42
CA SER A 151 14.22 5.97 6.63
C SER A 151 14.10 6.19 5.13
N VAL A 152 14.10 7.46 4.68
CA VAL A 152 13.80 7.80 3.29
C VAL A 152 14.78 7.15 2.32
N SER A 153 16.05 6.95 2.70
CA SER A 153 17.03 6.27 1.86
C SER A 153 16.74 4.79 1.61
N ASP A 154 15.94 4.15 2.46
CA ASP A 154 15.58 2.73 2.38
C ASP A 154 14.24 2.50 1.66
N ILE A 155 13.59 3.58 1.22
CA ILE A 155 12.33 3.57 0.52
C ILE A 155 12.57 3.68 -0.99
N THR A 156 11.89 2.81 -1.73
CA THR A 156 11.80 2.91 -3.18
C THR A 156 10.47 3.53 -3.58
N LEU A 157 10.50 4.59 -4.37
CA LEU A 157 9.32 5.24 -4.93
C LEU A 157 9.10 4.81 -6.38
N VAL A 158 7.84 4.56 -6.73
CA VAL A 158 7.40 4.29 -8.09
C VAL A 158 6.33 5.31 -8.48
N PRO A 159 6.67 6.33 -9.28
CA PRO A 159 5.69 7.32 -9.72
C PRO A 159 4.62 6.69 -10.62
N SER A 160 3.44 7.33 -10.66
CA SER A 160 2.46 7.07 -11.72
C SER A 160 3.06 7.43 -13.08
N GLN A 161 2.65 6.74 -14.15
CA GLN A 161 3.03 7.22 -15.47
C GLN A 161 2.23 8.50 -15.70
N LYS A 162 2.87 9.55 -16.23
CA LYS A 162 2.09 10.60 -16.87
C LYS A 162 1.42 9.94 -18.06
N SER A 163 0.10 10.03 -18.16
CA SER A 163 -0.55 9.92 -19.45
C SER A 163 0.09 11.02 -20.30
N ASN A 164 0.97 10.63 -21.21
CA ASN A 164 1.31 11.51 -22.32
C ASN A 164 -0.02 11.67 -23.06
N GLN A 165 -0.78 12.71 -22.70
CA GLN A 165 -1.91 13.18 -23.50
C GLN A 165 -1.30 13.56 -24.85
N GLY A 166 -1.50 12.67 -25.82
CA GLY A 166 -1.35 12.97 -27.23
C GLY A 166 -2.58 13.70 -27.75
#